data_AF-A0A076HXA5-F1
#
_entry.id   AF-A0A076HXA5-F1
#
_cell.length_a   1.000
_cell.length_b   1.000
_cell.length_c   1.000
_cell.angle_alpha   90.00
_cell.angle_beta   90.00
_cell.angle_gamma   90.00
#
_symmetry.space_group_name_H-M   'P 1'
#
loop_
_entity.id
_entity.type
_entity.pdbx_description
1 polymer ?
#
loop_
_entity_poly.entity_id
_entity_poly.type
_entity_poly.pdbx_seq_one_letter_code
_entity_poly.pdbx_strand_id
1 'polypeptide(L)'
;MNTPQAYPKAFSHIGITVPDIDAAVQFYTEVMGWYLVMAPSTVTEETDTAIGQMCLDVFGPGWGHFQIAHLATSDSIGIELFEVV
;
A
#
# COMPACT_ATOMS: atom_id res chain seq x y z
N MET A 1 -18.76 29.68 8.27
CA MET A 1 -19.80 28.71 8.65
C MET A 1 -19.10 27.42 9.05
N ASN A 2 -19.33 26.90 10.26
CA ASN A 2 -18.83 25.58 10.63
C ASN A 2 -19.60 24.54 9.81
N THR A 3 -18.95 23.97 8.80
CA THR A 3 -19.51 22.81 8.09
C THR A 3 -19.68 21.69 9.12
N PRO A 4 -20.88 21.11 9.31
CA PRO A 4 -21.05 19.97 10.20
C PRO A 4 -20.05 18.90 9.79
N GLN A 5 -19.25 18.41 10.74
CA GLN A 5 -18.26 17.39 10.44
C GLN A 5 -19.00 16.08 10.17
N ALA A 6 -19.30 15.83 8.90
CA ALA A 6 -19.99 14.63 8.45
C ALA A 6 -19.08 13.43 8.73
N TYR A 7 -19.53 12.58 9.64
CA TYR A 7 -18.94 11.30 9.99
C TYR A 7 -19.96 10.19 9.71
N PRO A 8 -19.48 8.98 9.36
CA PRO A 8 -18.08 8.58 9.21
C PRO A 8 -17.43 9.11 7.92
N LYS A 9 -16.10 9.24 7.90
CA LYS A 9 -15.33 9.56 6.70
C LYS A 9 -15.14 8.30 5.84
N ALA A 10 -15.11 8.47 4.52
CA ALA A 10 -14.68 7.39 3.64
C ALA A 10 -13.24 7.00 3.97
N PHE A 11 -12.95 5.72 3.92
CA PHE A 11 -11.66 5.16 4.24
C PHE A 11 -11.06 4.53 2.98
N SER A 12 -9.90 5.01 2.55
CA SER A 12 -9.35 4.65 1.23
C SER A 12 -8.59 3.33 1.24
N HIS A 13 -7.60 3.20 2.13
CA HIS A 13 -6.73 2.02 2.17
C HIS A 13 -5.94 1.91 3.49
N ILE A 14 -5.32 0.74 3.71
CA ILE A 14 -4.34 0.47 4.77
C ILE A 14 -3.04 0.00 4.13
N GLY A 15 -1.92 0.58 4.57
CA GLY A 15 -0.59 0.03 4.33
C GLY A 15 -0.17 -0.94 5.43
N ILE A 16 0.33 -2.12 5.05
CA ILE A 16 0.78 -3.19 5.97
C ILE A 16 2.18 -3.63 5.58
N THR A 17 3.14 -3.52 6.50
CA THR A 17 4.46 -4.12 6.33
C THR A 17 4.42 -5.62 6.63
N VAL A 18 4.92 -6.43 5.70
CA VAL A 18 4.96 -7.90 5.78
C VAL A 18 6.40 -8.39 5.59
N PRO A 19 6.75 -9.55 6.18
CA PRO A 19 8.11 -10.10 6.06
C PRO A 19 8.38 -10.86 4.75
N ASP A 20 7.32 -11.21 4.00
CA ASP A 20 7.38 -11.92 2.71
C ASP A 20 6.12 -11.51 1.93
N ILE A 21 6.30 -10.76 0.84
CA ILE A 21 5.17 -10.21 0.08
C ILE A 21 4.45 -11.27 -0.74
N ASP A 22 5.17 -12.28 -1.25
CA ASP A 22 4.60 -13.32 -2.09
C ASP A 22 3.70 -14.23 -1.25
N ALA A 23 4.15 -14.62 -0.06
CA ALA A 23 3.35 -15.39 0.88
C ALA A 23 2.12 -14.59 1.37
N ALA A 24 2.27 -13.29 1.60
CA ALA A 24 1.15 -12.43 2.00
C ALA A 24 0.11 -12.29 0.88
N VAL A 25 0.54 -12.02 -0.36
CA VAL A 25 -0.34 -11.97 -1.53
C VAL A 25 -1.10 -13.30 -1.69
N GLN A 26 -0.41 -14.44 -1.61
CA GLN A 26 -1.07 -15.74 -1.69
C GLN A 26 -2.12 -15.91 -0.59
N PHE A 27 -1.78 -15.64 0.67
CA PHE A 27 -2.72 -15.76 1.78
C PHE A 27 -3.96 -14.88 1.59
N TYR A 28 -3.78 -13.59 1.30
CA TYR A 28 -4.90 -12.66 1.18
C TYR A 28 -5.76 -12.93 -0.06
N THR A 29 -5.20 -13.49 -1.14
CA THR A 29 -5.98 -13.86 -2.32
C THR A 29 -6.69 -15.21 -2.14
N GLU A 30 -6.02 -16.23 -1.61
CA GLU A 30 -6.57 -17.59 -1.53
C GLU A 30 -7.47 -17.81 -0.30
N VAL A 31 -7.10 -17.26 0.86
CA VAL A 31 -7.84 -17.46 2.12
C VAL A 31 -8.89 -16.38 2.31
N MET A 32 -8.52 -15.11 2.11
CA MET A 32 -9.44 -13.99 2.30
C MET A 32 -10.26 -13.66 1.05
N GLY A 33 -9.84 -14.13 -0.13
CA GLY A 33 -10.55 -13.88 -1.39
C GLY A 33 -10.44 -12.44 -1.88
N TRP A 34 -9.42 -11.69 -1.46
CA TRP A 34 -9.22 -10.31 -1.91
C TRP A 34 -8.68 -10.24 -3.33
N TYR A 35 -9.01 -9.16 -4.02
CA TYR A 35 -8.63 -8.97 -5.42
C TYR A 35 -7.21 -8.43 -5.51
N LEU A 36 -6.32 -9.14 -6.21
CA LEU A 36 -5.00 -8.62 -6.56
C LEU A 36 -5.16 -7.57 -7.67
N VAL A 37 -4.91 -6.31 -7.35
CA VAL A 37 -4.99 -5.17 -8.28
C VAL A 37 -3.65 -4.99 -8.99
N MET A 38 -2.55 -5.08 -8.24
CA MET A 38 -1.18 -4.99 -8.76
C MET A 38 -0.33 -6.05 -8.09
N ALA A 39 0.28 -6.91 -8.89
CA ALA A 39 1.25 -7.90 -8.42
C ALA A 39 2.46 -7.22 -7.74
N PRO A 40 3.20 -7.95 -6.89
CA PRO A 40 4.45 -7.44 -6.30
C PRO A 40 5.37 -6.81 -7.34
N SER A 41 5.80 -5.58 -7.07
CA SER A 41 6.79 -4.87 -7.88
C SER A 41 7.80 -4.17 -6.98
N THR A 42 9.03 -4.08 -7.47
CA THR A 42 10.10 -3.36 -6.76
C THR A 42 9.97 -1.86 -6.99
N VAL A 43 10.02 -1.10 -5.91
CA VAL A 43 10.18 0.35 -5.92
C VAL A 43 11.56 0.67 -5.35
N THR A 44 12.33 1.44 -6.10
CA THR A 44 13.65 1.91 -5.69
C THR A 44 13.59 3.38 -5.31
N GLU A 45 14.47 3.80 -4.42
CA GLU A 45 14.61 5.21 -4.04
C GLU A 45 15.00 6.05 -5.27
N GLU A 46 14.09 6.94 -5.65
CA GLU A 46 14.25 7.88 -6.76
C GLU A 46 13.84 9.27 -6.28
N THR A 47 14.58 10.30 -6.68
CA THR A 47 14.28 11.70 -6.29
C THR A 47 13.56 12.48 -7.37
N ASP A 48 13.57 11.98 -8.61
CA ASP A 48 13.21 12.77 -9.79
C ASP A 48 11.79 12.47 -10.28
N THR A 49 11.08 11.54 -9.64
CA THR A 49 9.71 11.14 -9.99
C THR A 49 8.72 11.55 -8.91
N ALA A 50 7.46 11.76 -9.31
CA ALA A 50 6.39 12.10 -8.36
C ALA A 50 6.19 11.00 -7.29
N ILE A 51 6.36 9.74 -7.68
CA ILE A 51 6.29 8.59 -6.76
C ILE A 51 7.49 8.62 -5.82
N GLY A 52 8.68 8.87 -6.34
CA GLY A 52 9.90 9.00 -5.55
C GLY A 52 9.79 10.08 -4.47
N GLN A 53 9.29 11.27 -4.83
CA GLN A 53 9.07 12.35 -3.87
C GLN A 53 8.02 11.99 -2.80
N MET A 54 6.93 11.33 -3.20
CA MET A 54 5.93 10.82 -2.25
C MET A 54 6.55 9.82 -1.27
N CYS A 55 7.36 8.87 -1.75
CA CYS A 55 8.06 7.91 -0.89
C CYS A 55 9.04 8.60 0.07
N LEU A 56 9.77 9.63 -0.38
CA LEU A 56 10.63 10.43 0.50
C LEU A 56 9.85 11.16 1.59
N ASP A 57 8.67 11.71 1.27
CA ASP A 57 7.83 12.41 2.24
C ASP A 57 7.27 11.46 3.31
N VAL A 58 7.06 10.18 2.97
CA VAL A 58 6.53 9.16 3.88
C VAL A 58 7.63 8.46 4.68
N PHE A 59 8.71 8.03 4.02
CA PHE A 59 9.75 7.17 4.61
C PHE A 59 11.03 7.92 5.00
N GLY A 60 11.20 9.16 4.55
CA GLY A 60 12.47 9.90 4.66
C GLY A 60 13.51 9.40 3.65
N PRO A 61 14.75 9.92 3.69
CA PRO A 61 15.83 9.46 2.81
C PRO A 61 16.47 8.13 3.30
N GLY A 62 17.07 7.39 2.39
CA GLY A 62 17.90 6.21 2.71
C GLY A 62 17.10 4.94 3.01
N TRP A 63 15.90 4.81 2.45
CA TRP A 63 15.07 3.61 2.56
C TRP A 63 15.45 2.53 1.54
N GLY A 64 16.25 2.89 0.52
CA GLY A 64 16.81 1.92 -0.42
C GLY A 64 15.78 1.40 -1.41
N HIS A 65 15.13 0.28 -1.10
CA HIS A 65 14.13 -0.34 -1.96
C HIS A 65 13.11 -1.14 -1.13
N PHE A 66 11.90 -1.31 -1.66
CA PHE A 66 10.88 -2.19 -1.09
C PHE A 66 10.08 -2.86 -2.21
N GLN A 67 9.44 -3.98 -1.90
CA GLN A 67 8.40 -4.54 -2.74
C GLN A 67 7.03 -4.04 -2.31
N ILE A 68 6.15 -3.80 -3.28
CA ILE A 68 4.77 -3.39 -3.04
C ILE A 68 3.79 -4.20 -3.89
N ALA A 69 2.66 -4.55 -3.29
CA ALA A 69 1.51 -5.14 -3.96
C ALA A 69 0.24 -4.41 -3.55
N HIS A 70 -0.70 -4.26 -4.48
CA HIS A 70 -1.99 -3.62 -4.20
C HIS A 70 -3.09 -4.67 -4.29
N LEU A 71 -3.91 -4.74 -3.25
CA LEU A 71 -5.12 -5.56 -3.20
C LEU A 71 -6.33 -4.67 -2.89
N ALA A 72 -7.52 -5.22 -3.14
CA ALA A 72 -8.78 -4.61 -2.73
C ALA A 72 -9.68 -5.64 -2.06
N THR A 73 -10.34 -5.22 -0.98
CA THR A 73 -11.41 -6.00 -0.33
C THR A 73 -12.68 -5.98 -1.19
N SER A 74 -13.69 -6.79 -0.81
CA SER A 74 -14.98 -6.83 -1.52
C SER A 74 -15.75 -5.50 -1.50
N ASP A 75 -15.52 -4.68 -0.48
CA ASP A 75 -16.10 -3.34 -0.32
C ASP A 75 -15.18 -2.22 -0.82
N SER A 76 -14.18 -2.57 -1.64
CA SER A 76 -13.27 -1.64 -2.33
C SER A 76 -12.35 -0.84 -1.41
N ILE A 77 -12.04 -1.35 -0.22
CA ILE A 77 -10.97 -0.81 0.61
C ILE A 77 -9.64 -1.33 0.08
N GLY A 78 -8.71 -0.43 -0.21
CA GLY A 78 -7.38 -0.78 -0.68
C GLY A 78 -6.52 -1.37 0.43
N ILE A 79 -5.70 -2.37 0.08
CA ILE A 79 -4.67 -2.92 0.95
C ILE A 79 -3.35 -2.86 0.21
N GLU A 80 -2.40 -2.13 0.77
CA GLU A 80 -1.05 -1.99 0.23
C GLU A 80 -0.11 -2.82 1.10
N LEU A 81 0.51 -3.85 0.52
CA LEU A 81 1.48 -4.68 1.21
C LEU A 81 2.88 -4.17 0.89
N PHE A 82 3.72 -4.04 1.91
CA PHE A 82 5.10 -3.57 1.79
C PHE A 82 6.06 -4.60 2.38
N GLU A 83 7.08 -4.99 1.63
CA GLU A 83 8.22 -5.77 2.15
C GLU A 83 9.48 -4.92 1.97
N VAL A 84 10.11 -4.54 3.09
CA VAL A 84 11.39 -3.82 3.07
C VAL A 84 12.50 -4.84 2.95
N VAL A 85 13.34 -4.69 1.92
CA VAL A 85 14.43 -5.62 1.57
C VAL A 85 15.80 -4.97 1.76
#